data_AF-A0A6A7G1A6-F1
#
_entry.id   AF-A0A6A7G1A6-F1
#
_cell.length_a   1.000
_cell.length_b   1.000
_cell.length_c   1.000
_cell.angle_alpha   90.00
_cell.angle_beta   90.00
_cell.angle_gamma   90.00
#
_symmetry.space_group_name_H-M   'P 1'
#
loop_
_entity.id
_entity.type
_entity.pdbx_description
1 polymer ?
#
loop_
_entity_poly.entity_id
_entity_poly.type
_entity_poly.pdbx_seq_one_letter_code
_entity_poly.pdbx_strand_id
1 'polypeptide(L)'
;MGDDGSDSNYIIRVRGLPWSCTEEEILKFFDPIEVKGGVDGIHLATKDGRFNGEALIEFDNAEDFAEAEKKHNKHIGRRYIEVFPANKNELDLLRQGENSSGDTDDSCVRLRGLPFHCSKEEIYQFFSGLDIVPNGIAMVTDFQGRTTGEAFVQFDTKAGAEKAQDRHKEKIGHRWELITLRIAITW
;
A
#
# COMPACT_ATOMS: atom_id res chain seq x y z
N MET A 1 -4.36 13.03 38.00
CA MET A 1 -3.65 12.09 37.13
C MET A 1 -4.46 12.01 35.85
N GLY A 2 -3.99 12.69 34.81
CA GLY A 2 -4.70 12.80 33.54
C GLY A 2 -4.65 11.47 32.80
N ASP A 3 -5.82 11.08 32.31
CA ASP A 3 -6.11 10.00 31.38
C ASP A 3 -5.16 10.05 30.17
N ASP A 4 -4.25 9.08 30.06
CA ASP A 4 -3.45 8.87 28.85
C ASP A 4 -4.20 7.83 28.02
N GLY A 5 -5.10 8.32 27.17
CA GLY A 5 -5.80 7.53 26.17
C GLY A 5 -4.79 6.94 25.20
N SER A 6 -4.23 5.79 25.56
CA SER A 6 -3.40 5.02 24.64
C SER A 6 -4.32 4.51 23.53
N ASP A 7 -4.28 5.14 22.35
CA ASP A 7 -4.59 4.53 21.07
C ASP A 7 -3.60 3.38 20.83
N SER A 8 -3.64 2.35 21.67
CA SER A 8 -2.86 1.12 21.51
C SER A 8 -3.49 0.37 20.34
N ASN A 9 -2.95 0.63 19.15
CA ASN A 9 -3.41 -0.01 17.92
C ASN A 9 -2.67 -1.33 17.75
N TYR A 10 -3.34 -2.41 18.14
CA TYR A 10 -2.88 -3.77 17.93
C TYR A 10 -3.22 -4.21 16.51
N ILE A 11 -2.50 -3.67 15.53
CA ILE A 11 -2.77 -3.90 14.11
C ILE A 11 -1.53 -4.49 13.46
N ILE A 12 -1.72 -5.57 12.70
CA ILE A 12 -0.65 -6.21 11.95
C ILE A 12 -0.97 -6.13 10.47
N ARG A 13 0.06 -5.84 9.67
CA ARG A 13 0.06 -6.05 8.23
C ARG A 13 0.62 -7.42 7.92
N VAL A 14 -0.15 -8.22 7.20
CA VAL A 14 0.30 -9.47 6.60
C VAL A 14 0.52 -9.31 5.11
N ARG A 15 1.58 -9.93 4.59
CA ARG A 15 1.92 -9.96 3.16
C ARG A 15 2.24 -11.37 2.69
N GLY A 16 2.17 -11.57 1.38
CA GLY A 16 2.50 -12.84 0.75
C GLY A 16 1.35 -13.84 0.71
N LEU A 17 0.16 -13.44 1.16
CA LEU A 17 -1.04 -14.26 1.13
C LEU A 17 -1.31 -14.77 -0.29
N PRO A 18 -1.72 -16.04 -0.47
CA PRO A 18 -2.18 -16.53 -1.76
C PRO A 18 -3.33 -15.67 -2.29
N TRP A 19 -3.41 -15.42 -3.60
CA TRP A 19 -4.49 -14.61 -4.16
C TRP A 19 -5.89 -15.22 -4.01
N SER A 20 -5.97 -16.52 -3.70
CA SER A 20 -7.22 -17.22 -3.39
C SER A 20 -7.47 -17.34 -1.87
N CYS A 21 -6.69 -16.65 -1.03
CA CYS A 21 -6.83 -16.72 0.42
C CYS A 21 -8.10 -15.98 0.85
N THR A 22 -8.89 -16.61 1.70
CA THR A 22 -10.10 -16.04 2.31
C THR A 22 -9.80 -15.55 3.73
N GLU A 23 -10.68 -14.72 4.30
CA GLU A 23 -10.55 -14.33 5.71
C GLU A 23 -10.55 -15.54 6.65
N GLU A 24 -11.32 -16.58 6.35
CA GLU A 24 -11.36 -17.83 7.13
C GLU A 24 -9.99 -18.54 7.18
N GLU A 25 -9.26 -18.58 6.07
CA GLU A 25 -7.91 -19.17 6.03
C GLU A 25 -6.91 -18.29 6.79
N ILE A 26 -7.11 -16.98 6.81
CA ILE A 26 -6.32 -16.03 7.61
C ILE A 26 -6.59 -16.26 9.11
N LEU A 27 -7.86 -16.38 9.53
CA LEU A 27 -8.21 -16.72 10.92
C LEU A 27 -7.54 -18.02 11.36
N LYS A 28 -7.63 -19.06 10.52
CA LYS A 28 -6.99 -20.36 10.78
C LYS A 28 -5.47 -20.27 10.88
N PHE A 29 -4.84 -19.37 10.13
CA PHE A 29 -3.41 -19.14 10.23
C PHE A 29 -3.03 -18.51 11.58
N PHE A 30 -3.87 -17.63 12.12
CA PHE A 30 -3.66 -17.00 13.42
C PHE A 30 -4.11 -17.84 14.61
N ASP A 31 -4.94 -18.88 14.43
CA ASP A 31 -5.30 -19.82 15.50
C ASP A 31 -4.08 -20.27 16.34
N PRO A 32 -4.18 -20.26 17.69
CA PRO A 32 -5.35 -19.96 18.53
C PRO A 32 -5.51 -18.48 18.94
N ILE A 33 -4.88 -17.54 18.23
CA ILE A 33 -4.88 -16.10 18.57
C ILE A 33 -6.24 -15.48 18.23
N GLU A 34 -6.78 -14.67 19.15
CA GLU A 34 -8.10 -14.03 18.98
C GLU A 34 -8.00 -12.76 18.13
N VAL A 35 -8.50 -12.84 16.88
CA VAL A 35 -8.65 -11.66 16.01
C VAL A 35 -9.91 -10.91 16.42
N LYS A 36 -9.80 -9.58 16.49
CA LYS A 36 -10.89 -8.70 16.93
C LYS A 36 -12.12 -8.85 16.04
N GLY A 37 -13.23 -9.32 16.61
CA GLY A 37 -14.46 -9.56 15.84
C GLY A 37 -14.34 -10.68 14.80
N GLY A 38 -13.30 -11.52 14.85
CA GLY A 38 -13.08 -12.58 13.88
C GLY A 38 -12.81 -12.04 12.48
N VAL A 39 -13.66 -12.41 11.50
CA VAL A 39 -13.51 -11.96 10.10
C VAL A 39 -13.65 -10.45 9.96
N ASP A 40 -14.44 -9.79 10.82
CA ASP A 40 -14.64 -8.34 10.80
C ASP A 40 -13.35 -7.55 11.14
N GLY A 41 -12.39 -8.19 11.82
CA GLY A 41 -11.08 -7.61 12.12
C GLY A 41 -10.06 -7.79 10.99
N ILE A 42 -10.43 -8.47 9.90
CA ILE A 42 -9.55 -8.74 8.76
C ILE A 42 -9.93 -7.82 7.60
N HIS A 43 -9.01 -6.93 7.25
CA HIS A 43 -9.19 -5.97 6.18
C HIS A 43 -8.26 -6.33 5.02
N LEU A 44 -8.83 -6.98 4.00
CA LEU A 44 -8.06 -7.39 2.82
C LEU A 44 -7.67 -6.15 2.00
N ALA A 45 -6.39 -6.02 1.70
CA ALA A 45 -5.94 -4.99 0.79
C ALA A 45 -6.27 -5.38 -0.65
N THR A 46 -7.17 -4.60 -1.24
CA THR A 46 -7.51 -4.72 -2.65
C THR A 46 -6.81 -3.63 -3.43
N LYS A 47 -6.38 -3.97 -4.64
CA LYS A 47 -5.91 -3.01 -5.63
C LYS A 47 -6.74 -3.27 -6.88
N ASP A 48 -7.54 -2.28 -7.27
CA ASP A 48 -8.48 -2.38 -8.41
C ASP A 48 -9.50 -3.52 -8.25
N GLY A 49 -10.16 -3.57 -7.10
CA GLY A 49 -11.14 -4.62 -6.79
C GLY A 49 -10.56 -6.03 -6.68
N ARG A 50 -9.24 -6.20 -6.88
CA ARG A 50 -8.56 -7.49 -6.80
C ARG A 50 -7.68 -7.56 -5.56
N PHE A 51 -7.79 -8.66 -4.83
CA PHE A 51 -6.95 -8.93 -3.68
C PHE A 51 -5.47 -9.01 -4.08
N ASN A 52 -4.62 -8.21 -3.41
CA ASN A 52 -3.21 -8.09 -3.78
C ASN A 52 -2.28 -9.02 -2.98
N GLY A 53 -2.83 -9.83 -2.06
CA GLY A 53 -2.05 -10.72 -1.19
C GLY A 53 -1.57 -10.06 0.11
N GLU A 54 -2.15 -8.92 0.49
CA GLU A 54 -1.88 -8.23 1.76
C GLU A 54 -3.17 -8.01 2.54
N ALA A 55 -3.10 -8.03 3.87
CA ALA A 55 -4.25 -7.69 4.72
C ALA A 55 -3.79 -6.97 5.99
N LEU A 56 -4.69 -6.20 6.59
CA LEU A 56 -4.53 -5.65 7.92
C LEU A 56 -5.43 -6.41 8.88
N ILE A 57 -4.90 -6.76 10.05
CA ILE A 57 -5.59 -7.58 11.04
C ILE A 57 -5.57 -6.83 12.37
N GLU A 58 -6.75 -6.62 12.93
CA GLU A 58 -6.95 -6.00 14.24
C GLU A 58 -7.01 -7.07 15.36
N PHE A 59 -6.41 -6.76 16.49
CA PHE A 59 -6.49 -7.55 17.72
C PHE A 59 -7.05 -6.69 18.86
N ASP A 60 -7.67 -7.34 19.86
CA ASP A 60 -8.25 -6.63 21.02
C ASP A 60 -7.24 -6.34 22.12
N ASN A 61 -6.11 -7.06 22.15
CA ASN A 61 -5.12 -6.94 23.22
C ASN A 61 -3.67 -7.09 22.71
N ALA A 62 -2.73 -6.63 23.54
CA ALA A 62 -1.31 -6.62 23.25
C ALA A 62 -0.68 -8.03 23.25
N GLU A 63 -1.27 -8.98 23.99
CA GLU A 63 -0.75 -10.35 24.08
C GLU A 63 -0.96 -11.08 22.76
N ASP A 64 -2.18 -11.05 22.23
CA ASP A 64 -2.53 -11.62 20.92
C ASP A 64 -1.73 -11.01 19.79
N PHE A 65 -1.54 -9.68 19.82
CA PHE A 65 -0.67 -8.97 18.90
C PHE A 65 0.78 -9.51 18.94
N ALA A 66 1.37 -9.62 20.13
CA ALA A 66 2.73 -10.10 20.30
C ALA A 66 2.90 -11.57 19.89
N GLU A 67 1.89 -12.42 20.11
CA GLU A 67 1.88 -13.79 19.60
C GLU A 67 1.72 -13.85 18.08
N ALA A 68 0.91 -12.95 17.50
CA ALA A 68 0.68 -12.88 16.07
C ALA A 68 1.96 -12.48 15.31
N GLU A 69 2.77 -11.57 15.85
CA GLU A 69 4.09 -11.22 15.27
C GLU A 69 5.01 -12.45 15.12
N LYS A 70 4.90 -13.44 16.01
CA LYS A 70 5.71 -14.68 15.95
C LYS A 70 5.30 -15.60 14.80
N LYS A 71 4.19 -15.33 14.12
CA LYS A 71 3.76 -16.06 12.91
C LYS A 71 4.51 -15.60 11.65
N HIS A 72 5.44 -14.65 11.76
CA HIS A 72 6.31 -14.24 10.66
C HIS A 72 7.06 -15.45 10.03
N ASN A 73 7.12 -15.51 8.70
CA ASN A 73 7.69 -16.60 7.89
C ASN A 73 7.00 -17.97 8.02
N LYS A 74 5.82 -18.03 8.62
CA LYS A 74 4.97 -19.24 8.54
C LYS A 74 4.29 -19.31 7.17
N HIS A 75 3.60 -20.40 6.87
CA HIS A 75 3.09 -20.67 5.53
C HIS A 75 1.56 -20.78 5.51
N ILE A 76 0.96 -20.24 4.44
CA ILE A 76 -0.39 -20.61 4.00
C ILE A 76 -0.24 -21.30 2.64
N GLY A 77 -0.54 -22.60 2.63
CA GLY A 77 -0.26 -23.45 1.48
C GLY A 77 1.23 -23.46 1.12
N ARG A 78 1.57 -22.96 -0.08
CA ARG A 78 2.96 -22.89 -0.58
C ARG A 78 3.62 -21.52 -0.41
N ARG A 79 2.91 -20.55 0.18
CA ARG A 79 3.36 -19.17 0.31
C ARG A 79 3.84 -18.93 1.73
N TYR A 80 5.01 -18.32 1.88
CA TYR A 80 5.42 -17.78 3.16
C TYR A 80 4.69 -16.47 3.40
N ILE A 81 4.30 -16.25 4.65
CA ILE A 81 3.56 -15.08 5.11
C ILE A 81 4.50 -14.21 5.91
N GLU A 82 4.59 -12.96 5.50
CA GLU A 82 5.30 -11.94 6.26
C GLU A 82 4.31 -11.22 7.14
N VAL A 83 4.71 -10.99 8.40
CA VAL A 83 3.90 -10.36 9.43
C VAL A 83 4.68 -9.16 9.95
N PHE A 84 4.07 -7.97 9.97
CA PHE A 84 4.68 -6.72 10.43
C PHE A 84 3.71 -5.91 11.28
N PRO A 85 4.19 -5.15 12.28
CA PRO A 85 3.35 -4.19 12.99
C PRO A 85 2.89 -3.09 12.03
N ALA A 86 1.63 -2.68 12.17
CA ALA A 86 0.98 -1.62 11.42
C ALA A 86 0.32 -0.61 12.36
N ASN A 87 -0.06 0.55 11.82
CA ASN A 87 -0.68 1.62 12.59
C ASN A 87 -2.10 1.91 12.08
N LYS A 88 -2.94 2.50 12.92
CA LYS A 88 -4.33 2.87 12.59
C LYS A 88 -4.46 3.71 11.34
N ASN A 89 -3.48 4.59 11.08
CA ASN A 89 -3.48 5.40 9.87
C ASN A 89 -3.44 4.54 8.59
N GLU A 90 -2.74 3.40 8.61
CA GLU A 90 -2.72 2.48 7.46
C GLU A 90 -4.07 1.80 7.27
N LEU A 91 -4.72 1.41 8.37
CA LEU A 91 -6.07 0.85 8.36
C LEU A 91 -7.12 1.86 7.89
N ASP A 92 -7.05 3.09 8.36
CA ASP A 92 -7.96 4.16 7.99
C ASP A 92 -7.83 4.52 6.51
N LEU A 93 -6.60 4.58 5.99
CA LEU A 93 -6.33 4.76 4.55
C LEU A 93 -6.88 3.60 3.72
N LEU A 94 -6.77 2.36 4.19
CA LEU A 94 -7.33 1.19 3.50
C LEU A 94 -8.87 1.30 3.42
N ARG A 95 -9.52 1.63 4.54
CA ARG A 95 -10.99 1.78 4.62
C ARG A 95 -11.51 2.99 3.83
N GLN A 96 -10.74 4.07 3.76
CA GLN A 96 -11.08 5.25 2.95
C GLN A 96 -10.88 4.99 1.45
N GLY A 97 -9.96 4.08 1.09
CA GLY A 97 -9.78 3.60 -0.29
C GLY A 97 -11.02 2.92 -0.88
N GLU A 98 -11.93 2.41 -0.05
CA GLU A 98 -13.20 1.82 -0.51
C GLU A 98 -14.33 2.85 -0.71
N ASN A 99 -14.21 4.06 -0.16
CA ASN A 99 -15.19 5.15 -0.34
C ASN A 99 -14.86 6.11 -1.49
N SER A 100 -13.78 5.87 -2.24
CA SER A 100 -13.49 6.55 -3.51
C SER A 100 -14.01 5.72 -4.69
N SER A 101 -15.29 5.35 -4.63
CA SER A 101 -15.95 4.67 -5.73
C SER A 101 -16.22 5.68 -6.85
N GLY A 102 -15.40 5.66 -7.92
CA GLY A 102 -15.92 6.00 -9.26
C GLY A 102 -15.10 6.81 -10.27
N ASP A 103 -13.80 7.10 -10.10
CA ASP A 103 -13.00 7.74 -11.19
C ASP A 103 -11.46 7.60 -11.07
N THR A 104 -10.93 6.75 -10.18
CA THR A 104 -9.49 6.76 -9.83
C THR A 104 -8.59 5.82 -10.65
N ASP A 105 -9.14 4.94 -11.49
CA ASP A 105 -8.32 3.96 -12.22
C ASP A 105 -7.56 4.58 -13.42
N ASP A 106 -8.18 5.51 -14.13
CA ASP A 106 -7.56 6.18 -15.28
C ASP A 106 -6.71 7.42 -14.91
N SER A 107 -6.78 7.89 -13.65
CA SER A 107 -6.05 9.07 -13.17
C SER A 107 -4.71 8.74 -12.50
N CYS A 108 -4.26 7.49 -12.61
CA CYS A 108 -3.01 7.00 -12.03
C CYS A 108 -1.93 6.76 -13.09
N VAL A 109 -0.72 7.29 -12.85
CA VAL A 109 0.45 7.06 -13.71
C VAL A 109 1.53 6.31 -12.95
N ARG A 110 2.05 5.25 -13.58
CA ARG A 110 3.25 4.55 -13.10
C ARG A 110 4.49 5.15 -13.73
N LEU A 111 5.41 5.60 -12.89
CA LEU A 111 6.75 6.02 -13.25
C LEU A 111 7.72 4.86 -13.12
N ARG A 112 8.63 4.74 -14.08
CA ARG A 112 9.76 3.81 -14.04
C ARG A 112 11.02 4.50 -14.55
N GLY A 113 12.16 4.12 -13.98
CA GLY A 113 13.47 4.71 -14.30
C GLY A 113 13.79 5.92 -13.43
N LEU A 114 13.15 6.04 -12.26
CA LEU A 114 13.47 7.09 -11.32
C LEU A 114 14.88 6.87 -10.75
N PRO A 115 15.67 7.95 -10.55
CA PRO A 115 16.92 7.88 -9.80
C PRO A 115 16.74 7.25 -8.42
N PHE A 116 17.75 6.50 -7.94
CA PHE A 116 17.74 5.91 -6.59
C PHE A 116 17.65 6.92 -5.43
N HIS A 117 17.84 8.23 -5.72
CA HIS A 117 17.72 9.31 -4.74
C HIS A 117 16.57 10.27 -5.10
N CYS A 118 15.67 9.84 -6.00
CA CYS A 118 14.57 10.69 -6.44
C CYS A 118 13.62 10.95 -5.27
N SER A 119 13.40 12.21 -4.95
CA SER A 119 12.51 12.62 -3.87
C SER A 119 11.09 12.86 -4.37
N LYS A 120 10.10 12.77 -3.47
CA LYS A 120 8.70 13.14 -3.80
C LYS A 120 8.62 14.57 -4.34
N GLU A 121 9.43 15.49 -3.82
CA GLU A 121 9.51 16.88 -4.29
C GLU A 121 9.96 16.99 -5.75
N GLU A 122 10.91 16.17 -6.20
CA GLU A 122 11.33 16.16 -7.61
C GLU A 122 10.24 15.64 -8.53
N ILE A 123 9.44 14.66 -8.06
CA ILE A 123 8.28 14.16 -8.81
C ILE A 123 7.19 15.24 -8.88
N TYR A 124 6.96 16.00 -7.81
CA TYR A 124 6.07 17.17 -7.83
C TYR A 124 6.53 18.23 -8.82
N GLN A 125 7.83 18.53 -8.86
CA GLN A 125 8.39 19.49 -9.83
C GLN A 125 8.27 18.98 -11.27
N PHE A 126 8.48 17.69 -11.51
CA PHE A 126 8.35 17.09 -12.83
C PHE A 126 6.95 17.21 -13.41
N PHE A 127 5.93 17.02 -12.58
CA PHE A 127 4.53 17.22 -12.95
C PHE A 127 4.00 18.61 -12.60
N SER A 128 4.88 19.60 -12.45
CA SER A 128 4.47 20.97 -12.16
C SER A 128 3.45 21.47 -13.19
N GLY A 129 2.33 22.00 -12.71
CA GLY A 129 1.19 22.42 -13.53
C GLY A 129 0.10 21.34 -13.70
N LEU A 130 0.25 20.18 -13.06
CA LEU A 130 -0.80 19.17 -12.91
C LEU A 130 -1.14 19.01 -11.43
N ASP A 131 -2.44 18.87 -11.13
CA ASP A 131 -2.91 18.64 -9.76
C ASP A 131 -2.73 17.17 -9.36
N ILE A 132 -1.84 16.95 -8.40
CA ILE A 132 -1.59 15.65 -7.76
C ILE A 132 -2.33 15.66 -6.42
N VAL A 133 -3.09 14.60 -6.13
CA VAL A 133 -3.85 14.52 -4.88
C VAL A 133 -2.92 14.55 -3.65
N PRO A 134 -3.37 15.03 -2.49
CA PRO A 134 -2.60 14.95 -1.25
C PRO A 134 -2.19 13.50 -0.97
N ASN A 135 -0.91 13.28 -0.66
CA ASN A 135 -0.33 11.93 -0.51
C ASN A 135 -0.41 11.01 -1.75
N GLY A 136 -0.74 11.56 -2.93
CA GLY A 136 -0.88 10.81 -4.18
C GLY A 136 0.40 10.25 -4.77
N ILE A 137 1.56 10.43 -4.13
CA ILE A 137 2.85 9.91 -4.58
C ILE A 137 3.29 8.75 -3.68
N ALA A 138 3.26 7.55 -4.25
CA ALA A 138 3.74 6.32 -3.63
C ALA A 138 5.06 5.89 -4.28
N MET A 139 6.15 5.97 -3.52
CA MET A 139 7.46 5.47 -3.94
C MET A 139 7.55 3.96 -3.68
N VAL A 140 7.93 3.19 -4.69
CA VAL A 140 8.11 1.75 -4.54
C VAL A 140 9.49 1.49 -3.94
N THR A 141 9.51 0.77 -2.84
CA THR A 141 10.73 0.33 -2.16
C THR A 141 10.80 -1.19 -2.15
N ASP A 142 12.02 -1.69 -2.25
CA ASP A 142 12.36 -3.09 -2.10
C ASP A 142 12.36 -3.48 -0.61
N PHE A 143 12.48 -4.76 -0.29
CA PHE A 143 12.43 -5.30 1.08
C PHE A 143 13.48 -4.70 2.04
N GLN A 144 14.55 -4.09 1.52
CA GLN A 144 15.58 -3.41 2.31
C GLN A 144 15.34 -1.89 2.45
N GLY A 145 14.15 -1.40 2.05
CA GLY A 145 13.81 0.03 2.03
C GLY A 145 14.51 0.81 0.90
N ARG A 146 15.15 0.12 -0.05
CA ARG A 146 15.82 0.74 -1.19
C ARG A 146 14.79 1.05 -2.28
N THR A 147 14.78 2.27 -2.81
CA THR A 147 13.87 2.64 -3.91
C THR A 147 14.14 1.80 -5.15
N THR A 148 13.12 1.18 -5.73
CA THR A 148 13.27 0.33 -6.92
C THR A 148 13.38 1.13 -8.23
N GLY A 149 13.28 2.45 -8.15
CA GLY A 149 13.19 3.33 -9.32
C GLY A 149 11.78 3.35 -9.94
N GLU A 150 10.78 2.87 -9.21
CA GLU A 150 9.37 2.90 -9.58
C GLU A 150 8.57 3.76 -8.59
N ALA A 151 7.58 4.49 -9.11
CA ALA A 151 6.63 5.24 -8.28
C ALA A 151 5.26 5.25 -8.95
N PHE A 152 4.23 5.48 -8.15
CA PHE A 152 2.86 5.72 -8.61
C PHE A 152 2.47 7.14 -8.22
N VAL A 153 1.86 7.85 -9.18
CA VAL A 153 1.37 9.22 -8.98
C VAL A 153 -0.11 9.24 -9.35
N GLN A 154 -0.92 9.60 -8.37
CA GLN A 154 -2.35 9.81 -8.49
C GLN A 154 -2.61 11.29 -8.77
N PHE A 155 -3.21 11.57 -9.91
CA PHE A 155 -3.68 12.90 -10.26
C PHE A 155 -5.11 13.11 -9.75
N ASP A 156 -5.46 14.38 -9.54
CA ASP A 156 -6.82 14.78 -9.13
C ASP A 156 -7.87 14.44 -10.19
N THR A 157 -7.46 14.40 -11.46
CA THR A 157 -8.35 14.10 -12.60
C THR A 157 -7.69 13.16 -13.61
N LYS A 158 -8.52 12.38 -14.33
CA LYS A 158 -8.10 11.56 -15.48
C LYS A 158 -7.36 12.37 -16.54
N ALA A 159 -7.88 13.54 -16.89
CA ALA A 159 -7.24 14.45 -17.83
C ALA A 159 -5.84 14.90 -17.36
N GLY A 160 -5.63 15.03 -16.04
CA GLY A 160 -4.30 15.27 -15.46
C GLY A 160 -3.33 14.12 -15.71
N ALA A 161 -3.77 12.88 -15.53
CA ALA A 161 -2.96 11.70 -15.82
C ALA A 161 -2.68 11.48 -17.31
N GLU A 162 -3.64 11.81 -18.19
CA GLU A 162 -3.43 11.79 -19.63
C GLU A 162 -2.37 12.83 -20.05
N LYS A 163 -2.48 14.07 -19.55
CA LYS A 163 -1.47 15.11 -19.78
C LYS A 163 -0.10 14.75 -19.19
N ALA A 164 -0.07 14.00 -18.09
CA ALA A 164 1.17 13.50 -17.54
C ALA A 164 1.90 12.59 -18.53
N GLN A 165 1.21 11.89 -19.45
CA GLN A 165 1.87 11.11 -20.50
C GLN A 165 2.66 11.95 -21.50
N ASP A 166 2.35 13.24 -21.67
CA ASP A 166 3.14 14.12 -22.54
C ASP A 166 4.58 14.28 -22.02
N ARG A 167 4.80 14.02 -20.72
CA ARG A 167 6.11 13.99 -20.06
C ARG A 167 6.85 12.66 -20.25
N HIS A 168 6.30 11.73 -21.02
CA HIS A 168 6.92 10.43 -21.25
C HIS A 168 8.27 10.57 -21.96
N LYS A 169 9.30 9.88 -21.45
CA LYS A 169 10.71 9.98 -21.87
C LYS A 169 11.36 11.34 -21.61
N GLU A 170 10.80 12.17 -20.74
CA GLU A 170 11.54 13.31 -20.19
C GLU A 170 12.48 12.85 -19.05
N LYS A 171 13.41 13.72 -18.69
CA LYS A 171 14.41 13.47 -17.64
C LYS A 171 13.98 14.17 -16.35
N ILE A 172 14.14 13.51 -15.22
CA ILE A 172 14.07 14.15 -13.89
C ILE A 172 15.48 14.38 -13.37
N GLY A 173 15.77 15.62 -13.00
CA GLY A 173 17.03 16.02 -12.41
C GLY A 173 18.23 15.86 -13.36
N HIS A 174 19.38 15.48 -12.79
CA HIS A 174 20.67 15.46 -13.48
C HIS A 174 21.03 14.13 -14.18
N ARG A 175 20.18 13.10 -14.13
CA ARG A 175 20.49 11.80 -14.72
C ARG A 175 20.06 11.71 -16.18
N TRP A 176 20.83 10.94 -16.94
CA TRP A 176 20.68 10.74 -18.39
C TRP A 176 19.60 9.71 -18.75
N GLU A 177 18.96 9.09 -17.76
CA GLU A 177 17.93 8.07 -17.98
C GLU A 177 16.57 8.70 -18.25
N LEU A 178 15.85 8.13 -19.23
CA LEU A 178 14.54 8.60 -19.67
C LEU A 178 13.46 7.94 -18.81
N ILE A 179 12.52 8.74 -18.31
CA ILE A 179 11.43 8.21 -17.50
C ILE A 179 10.39 7.56 -18.39
N THR A 180 10.05 6.33 -18.06
CA THR A 180 8.94 5.65 -18.71
C THR A 180 7.70 5.86 -17.88
N LEU A 181 6.76 6.64 -18.42
CA LEU A 181 5.42 6.80 -17.90
C LEU A 181 4.48 5.81 -18.58
N ARG A 182 3.61 5.18 -17.80
CA ARG A 182 2.47 4.42 -18.32
C ARG A 182 1.25 4.75 -17.49
N ILE A 183 0.08 4.92 -18.13
CA ILE A 183 -1.18 4.82 -17.39
C ILE A 183 -1.16 3.46 -16.69
N ALA A 184 -1.41 3.48 -15.40
CA ALA A 184 -1.48 2.27 -14.61
C ALA A 184 -2.81 1.58 -14.90
N ILE A 185 -2.97 1.01 -16.09
CA ILE A 185 -4.07 0.11 -16.39
C ILE A 185 -3.80 -1.14 -15.55
N THR A 186 -4.65 -1.39 -14.57
CA THR A 186 -4.63 -2.61 -13.77
C THR A 186 -5.10 -3.77 -14.66
N TRP A 187 -4.39 -4.91 -14.61
CA TRP A 187 -4.71 -6.16 -15.31
C TRP A 187 -4.83 -7.29 -14.29
#